data_AF-A0A7Y2FHT3-F1
#
_entry.id   AF-A0A7Y2FHT3-F1
#
_cell.length_a   1.000
_cell.length_b   1.000
_cell.length_c   1.000
_cell.angle_alpha   90.00
_cell.angle_beta   90.00
_cell.angle_gamma   90.00
#
_symmetry.space_group_name_H-M   'P 1'
#
loop_
_entity.id
_entity.type
_entity.pdbx_description
1 polymer ?
#
loop_
_entity_poly.entity_id
_entity_poly.type
_entity_poly.pdbx_seq_one_letter_code
_entity_poly.pdbx_strand_id
1 'polypeptide(L)' 'MKRFLISAALIGSSAVTAWADGHPYTELEIPTPSLVGSHARPLGMGGAHIAVAEDASAMTWNPAGLAGVR' A
#
# COMPACT_ATOMS: atom_id res chain seq x y z
N MET A 1 34.70 -17.01 -24.70
CA MET A 1 33.53 -16.87 -25.62
C MET A 1 32.24 -17.43 -25.00
N LYS A 2 32.17 -18.72 -24.61
CA LYS A 2 30.96 -19.32 -23.98
C LYS A 2 30.47 -18.63 -22.69
N ARG A 3 31.37 -18.05 -21.90
CA ARG A 3 31.06 -17.35 -20.62
C ARG A 3 30.28 -16.04 -20.82
N PHE A 4 30.61 -15.32 -21.90
CA PHE A 4 29.96 -14.04 -22.25
C PHE A 4 28.55 -14.26 -22.81
N LEU A 5 28.30 -15.39 -23.48
CA LEU A 5 26.98 -15.74 -24.02
C LEU A 5 25.97 -16.04 -22.91
N ILE A 6 26.41 -16.61 -21.78
CA ILE A 6 25.53 -16.91 -20.64
C ILE A 6 25.10 -15.62 -19.93
N SER A 7 26.01 -14.66 -19.77
CA SER A 7 25.71 -13.36 -19.17
C SER A 7 24.73 -12.53 -20.02
N ALA A 8 24.90 -12.54 -21.35
CA ALA A 8 23.99 -11.85 -22.26
C ALA A 8 22.56 -12.45 -22.25
N ALA A 9 22.45 -13.78 -22.13
CA ALA A 9 21.15 -14.46 -22.05
C ALA A 9 20.39 -14.16 -20.74
N LEU A 10 21.12 -14.02 -19.62
CA LEU A 10 20.52 -13.68 -18.32
C LEU A 10 20.03 -12.22 -18.26
N ILE A 11 20.75 -11.29 -18.89
CA ILE A 11 20.34 -9.86 -18.96
C ILE A 11 19.19 -9.66 -19.96
N GLY A 12 19.12 -10.47 -21.03
CA GLY A 12 18.03 -10.40 -22.00
C GLY A 12 16.65 -10.78 -21.45
N SER A 13 16.59 -11.64 -20.42
CA SER A 13 15.31 -12.07 -19.83
C SER A 13 14.63 -10.99 -18.96
N SER A 14 15.37 -10.02 -18.41
CA SER A 14 14.77 -8.95 -17.60
C SER A 14 14.09 -7.85 -18.44
N ALA A 15 14.38 -7.76 -19.74
CA ALA A 15 13.83 -6.70 -20.60
C ALA A 15 12.42 -7.04 -21.15
N VAL A 16 12.09 -8.33 -21.28
CA VAL A 16 10.81 -8.77 -21.87
C VAL A 16 9.62 -8.53 -20.94
N THR A 17 9.81 -8.60 -19.62
CA THR A 17 8.70 -8.37 -18.66
C THR A 17 8.32 -6.90 -18.50
N ALA A 18 9.18 -5.96 -18.91
CA ALA A 18 8.92 -4.53 -18.71
C ALA A 18 7.98 -3.91 -19.76
N TRP A 19 7.78 -4.58 -20.92
CA TRP A 19 7.00 -4.04 -22.04
C TRP A 19 5.63 -4.70 -22.25
N ALA A 20 5.27 -5.70 -21.44
CA ALA A 20 4.05 -6.47 -21.61
C ALA A 20 2.83 -5.93 -20.83
N ASP A 21 3.00 -4.97 -19.91
CA ASP A 21 1.90 -4.41 -19.13
C ASP A 21 1.23 -3.26 -19.89
N GLY A 22 0.48 -3.63 -20.93
CA GLY A 22 -0.55 -2.77 -21.49
C GLY A 22 -1.71 -2.65 -20.51
N HIS A 23 -1.72 -1.59 -19.71
CA HIS A 23 -2.91 -1.17 -18.97
C HIS A 23 -3.63 -0.07 -19.77
N PRO A 24 -4.65 -0.40 -20.61
CA PRO A 24 -5.33 0.57 -21.47
C PRO A 24 -6.26 1.56 -20.74
N TYR A 25 -6.24 1.59 -19.41
CA TYR A 25 -6.92 2.58 -18.60
C TYR A 25 -6.01 2.92 -17.43
N THR A 26 -5.50 4.15 -17.37
CA THR A 26 -4.97 4.70 -16.11
C THR A 26 -6.18 4.98 -15.22
N GLU A 27 -6.68 3.94 -14.54
CA GLU A 27 -7.53 4.15 -13.37
C GLU A 27 -6.71 5.01 -12.43
N LEU A 28 -7.25 6.18 -12.07
CA LEU A 28 -6.65 7.00 -11.04
C LEU A 28 -6.75 6.13 -9.79
N GLU A 29 -5.65 5.48 -9.41
CA GLU A 29 -5.58 4.63 -8.23
C GLU A 29 -5.73 5.55 -7.03
N ILE A 30 -6.97 5.89 -6.69
CA ILE A 30 -7.30 6.64 -5.49
C ILE A 30 -6.96 5.67 -4.37
N PRO A 31 -5.95 5.96 -3.53
CA PRO A 31 -5.60 5.07 -2.44
C PRO A 31 -6.84 4.95 -1.56
N THR A 32 -7.44 3.76 -1.53
CA THR A 32 -8.56 3.52 -0.62
C THR A 32 -8.02 3.69 0.79
N PRO A 33 -8.70 4.49 1.65
CA PRO A 33 -8.25 4.64 3.03
C PRO A 33 -8.18 3.25 3.66
N SER A 34 -6.96 2.84 4.02
CA SER A 34 -6.73 1.53 4.60
C SER A 34 -7.51 1.42 5.90
N LEU A 35 -8.41 0.44 5.98
CA LEU A 35 -9.18 0.12 7.18
C LEU A 35 -8.30 -0.40 8.33
N VAL A 36 -7.00 -0.60 8.09
CA VAL A 36 -6.02 -1.11 9.07
C VAL A 36 -5.50 0.00 9.99
N GLY A 37 -5.86 1.26 9.74
CA GLY A 37 -5.45 2.41 10.55
C GLY A 37 -4.05 2.90 10.14
N SER A 38 -3.95 4.19 9.82
CA SER A 38 -2.75 4.77 9.19
C SER A 38 -1.64 5.21 10.16
N HIS A 39 -1.73 4.84 11.45
CA HIS A 39 -0.86 5.38 12.51
C HIS A 39 -0.35 4.26 13.43
N ALA A 40 0.76 4.52 14.13
CA ALA A 40 1.47 3.52 14.94
C ALA A 40 0.58 2.83 16.00
N ARG A 41 -0.26 3.60 16.72
CA ARG A 41 -1.20 3.04 17.70
C ARG A 41 -2.25 2.14 17.04
N PRO A 42 -3.04 2.60 16.06
CA PRO A 42 -4.00 1.76 15.34
C PRO A 42 -3.43 0.44 14.82
N LEU A 43 -2.19 0.47 14.30
CA LEU A 43 -1.47 -0.71 13.82
C LEU A 43 -1.13 -1.69 14.96
N GLY A 44 -0.75 -1.18 16.14
CA GLY A 44 -0.45 -2.00 17.33
C GLY A 44 -1.67 -2.63 18.00
N MET A 45 -2.88 -2.15 17.71
CA MET A 45 -4.13 -2.65 18.31
C MET A 45 -4.73 -3.87 17.60
N GLY A 46 -4.09 -4.40 16.55
CA GLY A 46 -4.56 -5.61 15.86
C GLY A 46 -5.96 -5.48 15.23
N GLY A 47 -6.33 -4.28 14.78
CA GLY A 47 -7.64 -4.00 14.16
C GLY A 47 -8.72 -3.51 15.13
N ALA A 48 -8.49 -3.51 16.44
CA ALA A 48 -9.46 -3.02 17.43
C ALA A 48 -9.62 -1.48 17.46
N HIS A 49 -8.76 -0.75 16.74
CA HIS A 49 -8.67 0.71 16.80
C HIS A 49 -9.95 1.43 16.39
N ILE A 50 -10.78 0.83 15.53
CA ILE A 50 -12.07 1.42 15.08
C ILE A 50 -12.99 1.74 16.27
N ALA A 51 -12.90 0.99 17.37
CA ALA A 51 -13.72 1.19 18.55
C ALA A 51 -13.26 2.33 19.48
N VAL A 52 -12.06 2.90 19.29
CA VAL A 52 -11.42 3.77 20.30
C VAL A 52 -10.88 5.08 19.70
N ALA A 53 -11.70 6.13 19.70
CA ALA A 53 -11.32 7.50 19.34
C ALA A 53 -10.71 8.25 20.53
N GLU A 54 -9.38 8.22 20.66
CA GLU A 54 -8.66 8.86 21.77
C GLU A 54 -7.58 9.86 21.32
N ASP A 55 -7.32 9.98 20.01
CA ASP A 55 -6.31 10.86 19.44
C ASP A 55 -6.73 11.38 18.05
N ALA A 56 -5.93 12.29 17.48
CA ALA A 56 -6.18 12.86 16.16
C ALA A 56 -6.17 11.82 15.02
N SER A 57 -5.57 10.63 15.23
CA SER A 57 -5.58 9.58 14.20
C SER A 57 -6.99 9.05 13.91
N ALA A 58 -7.94 9.23 14.84
CA ALA A 58 -9.32 8.81 14.67
C ALA A 58 -10.07 9.52 13.54
N MET A 59 -9.57 10.65 13.06
CA MET A 59 -10.18 11.38 11.94
C MET A 59 -10.33 10.52 10.68
N THR A 60 -9.44 9.54 10.47
CA THR A 60 -9.44 8.74 9.24
C THR A 60 -10.29 7.48 9.30
N TRP A 61 -10.63 6.98 10.50
CA TRP A 61 -11.32 5.69 10.68
C TRP A 61 -12.51 5.70 11.66
N ASN A 62 -12.66 6.70 12.54
CA ASN A 62 -13.85 6.91 13.41
C ASN A 62 -14.04 8.40 13.76
N PRO A 63 -14.42 9.24 12.78
CA PRO A 63 -14.70 10.65 13.03
C PRO A 63 -15.91 10.86 13.97
N ALA A 64 -16.85 9.90 14.05
CA ALA A 64 -17.98 9.98 14.96
C ALA A 64 -17.55 9.92 16.44
N GLY A 65 -16.57 9.07 16.76
CA GLY A 65 -16.03 8.92 18.11
C GLY A 65 -15.30 10.15 18.63
N LEU A 66 -14.74 10.99 17.74
CA LEU A 66 -14.08 12.25 18.11
C LEU A 66 -15.01 13.23 18.83
N ALA A 67 -16.32 13.16 18.58
CA ALA A 67 -17.29 13.99 19.29
C ALA A 67 -17.33 13.73 20.81
N GLY A 68 -16.86 12.55 21.25
CA GLY A 68 -16.78 12.17 22.66
C GLY A 68 -15.43 12.44 23.32
N VAL A 69 -14.42 12.87 22.57
CA VAL A 69 -13.08 13.18 23.09
C VAL A 69 -13.14 14.52 23.84
N ARG A 70 -12.54 14.56 25.03
CA ARG A 70 -12.50 15.74 25.91
C ARG A 70 -11.10 16.29 26.04
#